data_AF-A0A2V8NI71-F1
#
_entry.id   AF-A0A2V8NI71-F1
#
_cell.length_a   1.000
_cell.length_b   1.000
_cell.length_c   1.000
_cell.angle_alpha   90.00
_cell.angle_beta   90.00
_cell.angle_gamma   90.00
#
_symmetry.space_group_name_H-M   'P 1'
#
loop_
_entity.id
_entity.type
_entity.pdbx_description
1 polymer ?
#
loop_
_entity_poly.entity_id
_entity_poly.type
_entity_poly.pdbx_seq_one_letter_code
_entity_poly.pdbx_strand_id
1 'polypeptide(L)'
;MTLKKHERILAELKTIISNPHPGSNRFRTVADLIKCSGDYRWVGLYRVDHALGLVTNVAWSGPGPPKYPMFPIARGLTGAAISMGATINVGDVTADPRYLTAFATTRSEIIVPFSSSRESYWHDRCRKPGAECIR
;
A
#
# COMPACT_ATOMS: atom_id res chain seq x y z
N MET A 1 6.63 32.57 1.83
CA MET A 1 7.04 31.48 0.92
C MET A 1 5.92 30.43 0.94
N THR A 2 5.20 30.25 -0.16
CA THR A 2 4.03 29.35 -0.21
C THR A 2 4.50 27.90 -0.31
N LEU A 3 4.09 27.05 0.62
CA LEU A 3 4.42 25.62 0.59
C LEU A 3 3.89 24.97 -0.70
N LYS A 4 4.73 24.14 -1.33
CA LYS A 4 4.31 23.31 -2.46
C LYS A 4 3.20 22.37 -1.99
N LYS A 5 2.29 21.98 -2.89
CA LYS A 5 1.15 21.12 -2.58
C LYS A 5 1.55 19.85 -1.83
N HIS A 6 2.60 19.17 -2.27
CA HIS A 6 3.10 17.94 -1.63
C HIS A 6 3.64 18.18 -0.21
N GLU A 7 4.25 19.32 0.08
CA GLU A 7 4.77 19.66 1.42
C GLU A 7 3.62 19.82 2.42
N ARG A 8 2.51 20.42 1.99
CA ARG A 8 1.29 20.52 2.81
C ARG A 8 0.70 19.16 3.13
N ILE A 9 0.58 18.30 2.13
CA ILE A 9 0.07 16.92 2.30
C ILE A 9 0.96 16.13 3.26
N LEU A 10 2.28 16.25 3.13
CA LEU A 10 3.23 15.59 4.03
C LEU A 10 3.12 16.10 5.48
N ALA A 11 2.92 17.40 5.68
CA ALA A 11 2.71 17.97 7.00
C ALA A 11 1.42 17.43 7.65
N GLU A 12 0.33 17.35 6.89
CA GLU A 12 -0.94 16.84 7.37
C GLU A 12 -0.91 15.33 7.67
N LEU A 13 -0.27 14.53 6.80
CA LEU A 13 -0.01 13.11 7.06
C LEU A 13 0.78 12.91 8.36
N LYS A 14 1.81 13.72 8.62
CA LYS A 14 2.58 13.65 9.88
C LYS A 14 1.68 13.91 11.09
N THR A 15 0.82 14.92 11.03
CA THR A 15 -0.13 15.22 12.12
C THR A 15 -1.08 14.06 12.39
N ILE A 16 -1.66 13.46 11.34
CA ILE A 16 -2.57 12.30 11.46
C ILE A 16 -1.87 11.10 12.10
N ILE A 17 -0.62 10.85 11.72
CA ILE A 17 0.16 9.71 12.24
C ILE A 17 0.57 9.96 13.69
N SER A 18 1.05 11.17 14.02
CA SER A 18 1.59 11.54 15.34
C SER A 18 0.54 11.74 16.44
N ASN A 19 -0.71 12.06 16.10
CA ASN A 19 -1.77 12.29 17.08
C ASN A 19 -2.88 11.22 17.01
N PRO A 20 -2.70 10.09 17.70
CA PRO A 20 -3.77 9.11 17.89
C PRO A 20 -5.05 9.73 18.47
N HIS A 21 -6.13 9.81 17.70
CA HIS A 21 -7.45 9.99 18.30
C HIS A 21 -8.04 8.62 18.67
N PRO A 22 -8.44 8.39 19.94
CA PRO A 22 -9.14 7.19 20.35
C PRO A 22 -10.39 6.98 19.47
N GLY A 23 -10.54 5.78 18.89
CA GLY A 23 -11.69 5.42 18.04
C GLY A 23 -11.59 5.82 16.56
N SER A 24 -10.58 6.59 16.13
CA SER A 24 -10.39 6.94 14.71
C SER A 24 -9.65 5.84 13.93
N ASN A 25 -10.20 5.41 12.79
CA ASN A 25 -9.45 4.58 11.84
C ASN A 25 -8.48 5.48 11.06
N ARG A 26 -7.25 5.66 11.58
CA ARG A 26 -6.24 6.53 10.96
C ARG A 26 -5.94 6.16 9.51
N PHE A 27 -6.05 4.88 9.15
CA PHE A 27 -5.89 4.46 7.76
C PHE A 27 -6.98 5.07 6.88
N ARG A 28 -8.23 5.16 7.36
CA ARG A 28 -9.29 5.84 6.60
C ARG A 28 -8.96 7.32 6.37
N THR A 29 -8.55 8.04 7.39
CA THR A 29 -8.16 9.46 7.27
C THR A 29 -7.00 9.65 6.29
N VAL A 30 -6.00 8.77 6.32
CA VAL A 30 -4.89 8.78 5.34
C VAL A 30 -5.40 8.52 3.92
N ALA A 31 -6.28 7.55 3.72
CA ALA A 31 -6.86 7.26 2.40
C ALA A 31 -7.66 8.45 1.86
N ASP A 32 -8.46 9.11 2.71
CA ASP A 32 -9.23 10.30 2.34
C ASP A 32 -8.30 11.48 1.97
N LEU A 33 -7.24 11.74 2.76
CA LEU A 33 -6.27 12.79 2.47
C LEU A 33 -5.54 12.55 1.14
N ILE A 34 -5.04 11.33 0.90
CA ILE A 34 -4.36 11.00 -0.36
C ILE A 34 -5.35 11.13 -1.51
N LYS A 35 -6.58 10.65 -1.38
CA LYS A 35 -7.59 10.77 -2.44
C LYS A 35 -7.87 12.23 -2.79
N CYS A 36 -8.04 13.11 -1.79
CA CYS A 36 -8.28 14.54 -1.99
C CYS A 36 -7.04 15.32 -2.45
N SER A 37 -5.85 14.71 -2.38
CA SER A 37 -4.60 15.35 -2.81
C SER A 37 -4.42 15.43 -4.34
N GLY A 38 -5.25 14.74 -5.11
CA GLY A 38 -5.22 14.74 -6.57
C GLY A 38 -6.54 14.24 -7.15
N ASP A 39 -6.58 13.99 -8.46
CA ASP A 39 -7.78 13.50 -9.15
C ASP A 39 -7.94 11.97 -9.04
N TYR A 40 -7.63 11.42 -7.86
CA TYR A 40 -7.74 10.00 -7.60
C TYR A 40 -9.21 9.62 -7.38
N ARG A 41 -9.70 8.68 -8.20
CA ARG A 41 -11.05 8.13 -8.05
C ARG A 41 -11.17 7.24 -6.80
N TRP A 42 -10.11 6.53 -6.45
CA TRP A 42 -10.09 5.57 -5.35
C TRP A 42 -8.68 5.46 -4.76
N VAL A 43 -8.59 5.31 -3.44
CA VAL A 43 -7.33 5.05 -2.71
C VAL A 43 -7.57 3.94 -1.70
N GLY A 44 -6.63 3.01 -1.57
CA GLY A 44 -6.70 1.90 -0.63
C GLY A 44 -5.41 1.72 0.15
N LEU A 45 -5.55 1.30 1.40
CA LEU A 45 -4.45 0.87 2.24
C LEU A 45 -4.62 -0.63 2.49
N TYR A 46 -3.55 -1.37 2.26
CA TYR A 46 -3.53 -2.81 2.37
C TYR A 46 -2.46 -3.23 3.38
N ARG A 47 -2.79 -4.22 4.20
CA ARG A 47 -1.85 -4.94 5.05
C ARG A 47 -1.37 -6.18 4.30
N VAL A 48 -0.07 -6.43 4.38
CA VAL A 48 0.55 -7.65 3.87
C VAL A 48 0.87 -8.55 5.06
N ASP A 49 0.40 -9.79 5.00
CA ASP A 49 0.74 -10.85 5.95
C ASP A 49 1.58 -11.90 5.21
N HIS A 50 2.89 -11.88 5.44
CA HIS A 50 3.82 -12.83 4.80
C HIS A 50 3.70 -14.24 5.37
N ALA A 51 3.27 -14.40 6.62
CA ALA A 51 3.12 -15.72 7.23
C ALA A 51 1.90 -16.45 6.66
N LEU A 52 0.81 -15.73 6.43
CA LEU A 52 -0.41 -16.26 5.82
C LEU A 52 -0.39 -16.18 4.29
N GLY A 53 0.53 -15.43 3.69
CA GLY A 53 0.58 -15.20 2.25
C GLY A 53 -0.62 -14.41 1.74
N LEU A 54 -1.13 -13.46 2.52
CA LEU A 54 -2.36 -12.70 2.24
C LEU A 54 -2.13 -11.19 2.19
N VAL A 55 -2.93 -10.54 1.37
CA VAL A 55 -3.07 -9.09 1.31
C VAL A 55 -4.52 -8.75 1.66
N THR A 56 -4.71 -7.85 2.63
CA THR A 56 -6.03 -7.46 3.15
C THR A 56 -6.22 -5.96 3.12
N ASN A 57 -7.30 -5.48 2.52
CA ASN A 57 -7.68 -4.07 2.54
C ASN A 57 -8.09 -3.67 3.97
N VAL A 58 -7.39 -2.70 4.56
CA VAL A 58 -7.66 -2.23 5.94
C VAL A 58 -8.40 -0.89 5.97
N ALA A 59 -8.32 -0.12 4.87
CA ALA A 59 -9.10 1.07 4.64
C ALA A 59 -9.12 1.43 3.15
N TRP A 60 -10.09 2.22 2.76
CA TRP A 60 -10.19 2.80 1.43
C TRP A 60 -10.89 4.15 1.47
N SER A 61 -10.78 4.93 0.40
CA SER A 61 -11.60 6.11 0.11
C SER A 61 -12.05 6.04 -1.35
N GLY A 62 -13.36 6.20 -1.61
CA GLY A 62 -13.94 6.10 -2.94
C GLY A 62 -15.34 5.47 -2.97
N PRO A 63 -15.88 5.11 -4.15
CA PRO A 63 -17.28 4.73 -4.34
C PRO A 63 -17.73 3.46 -3.59
N GLY A 64 -16.80 2.61 -3.17
CA GLY A 64 -17.11 1.35 -2.51
C GLY A 64 -15.86 0.53 -2.22
N PRO A 65 -16.02 -0.65 -1.57
CA PRO A 65 -14.93 -1.59 -1.37
C PRO A 65 -14.42 -2.16 -2.70
N PRO A 66 -13.16 -2.61 -2.78
CA PRO A 66 -12.64 -3.27 -3.96
C PRO A 66 -13.31 -4.64 -4.11
N LYS A 67 -13.39 -5.16 -5.35
CA LYS A 67 -13.97 -6.48 -5.65
C LYS A 67 -13.33 -7.60 -4.83
N TYR A 68 -12.03 -7.50 -4.57
CA TYR A 68 -11.27 -8.45 -3.77
C TYR A 68 -10.66 -7.72 -2.56
N PRO A 69 -11.38 -7.63 -1.42
CA PRO A 69 -10.84 -7.00 -0.21
C PRO A 69 -9.74 -7.84 0.43
N MET A 70 -9.62 -9.12 0.08
CA MET A 70 -8.54 -10.01 0.49
C MET A 70 -8.14 -10.90 -0.68
N PHE A 71 -6.84 -11.09 -0.89
CA PHE A 71 -6.30 -11.92 -1.97
C PHE A 71 -4.88 -12.44 -1.66
N PRO A 72 -4.39 -13.49 -2.36
CA PRO A 72 -3.04 -14.02 -2.14
C PRO A 72 -1.94 -13.01 -2.48
N ILE A 73 -0.86 -13.03 -1.70
CA ILE A 73 0.29 -12.11 -1.83
C ILE A 73 0.95 -12.13 -3.21
N ALA A 74 0.83 -13.23 -3.96
CA ALA A 74 1.40 -13.37 -5.30
C ALA A 74 0.50 -12.83 -6.43
N ARG A 75 -0.68 -12.27 -6.12
CA ARG A 75 -1.68 -11.87 -7.12
C ARG A 75 -1.72 -10.35 -7.32
N GLY A 76 -2.09 -9.94 -8.53
CA GLY A 76 -2.31 -8.54 -8.84
C GLY A 76 -1.01 -7.75 -9.05
N LEU A 77 -1.19 -6.48 -9.43
CA LEU A 77 -0.11 -5.50 -9.40
C LEU A 77 0.46 -5.35 -7.97
N THR A 78 -0.36 -5.55 -6.93
CA THR A 78 0.09 -5.52 -5.54
C THR A 78 1.12 -6.60 -5.26
N GLY A 79 0.86 -7.83 -5.71
CA GLY A 79 1.83 -8.92 -5.56
C GLY A 79 3.13 -8.66 -6.32
N ALA A 80 3.05 -8.04 -7.50
CA ALA A 80 4.23 -7.61 -8.23
C ALA A 80 5.04 -6.56 -7.45
N ALA A 81 4.38 -5.55 -6.88
CA ALA A 81 5.02 -4.50 -6.08
C ALA A 81 5.68 -5.08 -4.81
N ILE A 82 5.02 -6.02 -4.15
CA ILE A 82 5.56 -6.74 -2.98
C ILE A 82 6.79 -7.55 -3.38
N SER A 83 6.70 -8.34 -4.46
CA SER A 83 7.82 -9.18 -4.93
C SER A 83 9.03 -8.36 -5.36
N MET A 84 8.82 -7.17 -5.93
CA MET A 84 9.89 -6.28 -6.37
C MET A 84 10.43 -5.37 -5.26
N GLY A 85 9.69 -5.20 -4.17
CA GLY A 85 9.99 -4.20 -3.14
C GLY A 85 9.99 -2.77 -3.68
N ALA A 86 9.27 -2.52 -4.77
CA ALA A 86 9.34 -1.27 -5.54
C ALA A 86 7.96 -0.78 -5.98
N THR A 87 7.85 0.54 -6.19
CA THR A 87 6.64 1.15 -6.73
C THR A 87 6.33 0.61 -8.12
N ILE A 88 5.08 0.19 -8.33
CA ILE A 88 4.54 -0.17 -9.63
C ILE A 88 3.58 0.92 -10.05
N ASN A 89 3.81 1.53 -11.22
CA ASN A 89 2.95 2.56 -11.79
C ASN A 89 2.52 2.15 -13.20
N VAL A 90 1.25 1.81 -13.37
CA VAL A 90 0.69 1.29 -14.62
C VAL A 90 -0.31 2.30 -15.17
N GLY A 91 -0.01 2.86 -16.35
CA GLY A 91 -0.87 3.82 -17.04
C GLY A 91 -2.09 3.21 -17.73
N ASP A 92 -2.02 1.93 -18.12
CA ASP A 92 -3.15 1.17 -18.67
C ASP A 92 -3.20 -0.24 -18.09
N VAL A 93 -4.08 -0.45 -17.12
CA VAL A 93 -4.24 -1.76 -16.46
C VAL A 93 -4.90 -2.80 -17.36
N THR A 94 -5.55 -2.38 -18.47
CA THR A 94 -6.19 -3.33 -19.40
C THR A 94 -5.18 -4.07 -20.26
N ALA A 95 -3.96 -3.54 -20.38
CA ALA A 95 -2.85 -4.16 -21.09
C ALA A 95 -1.91 -4.97 -20.17
N ASP A 96 -2.06 -4.90 -18.84
CA ASP A 96 -1.18 -5.60 -17.90
C ASP A 96 -1.80 -6.95 -17.47
N PRO A 97 -1.20 -8.10 -17.85
CA PRO A 97 -1.76 -9.43 -17.54
C PRO A 97 -1.74 -9.75 -16.04
N ARG A 98 -1.01 -8.98 -15.23
CA ARG A 98 -0.97 -9.15 -13.77
C ARG A 98 -2.16 -8.49 -13.08
N TYR A 99 -2.91 -7.64 -13.77
CA TYR A 99 -3.97 -6.84 -13.15
C TYR A 99 -5.06 -7.72 -12.54
N LEU A 100 -5.24 -7.58 -11.22
CA LEU A 100 -6.37 -8.16 -10.49
C LEU A 100 -7.45 -7.09 -10.38
N THR A 101 -8.57 -7.28 -11.07
CA THR A 101 -9.60 -6.24 -11.18
C THR A 101 -10.17 -5.83 -9.82
N ALA A 102 -9.78 -4.66 -9.32
CA ALA A 102 -10.35 -4.04 -8.13
C ALA A 102 -11.71 -3.39 -8.44
N PHE A 103 -11.78 -2.65 -9.54
CA PHE A 103 -13.00 -2.08 -10.11
C PHE A 103 -12.98 -2.23 -11.64
N ALA A 104 -14.14 -2.49 -12.23
CA ALA A 104 -14.28 -2.62 -13.68
C ALA A 104 -13.95 -1.32 -14.45
N THR A 105 -13.93 -0.18 -13.75
CA THR A 105 -13.69 1.14 -14.34
C THR A 105 -12.27 1.68 -14.12
N THR A 106 -11.42 0.97 -13.39
CA THR A 106 -10.02 1.37 -13.21
C THR A 106 -9.29 1.28 -14.55
N ARG A 107 -8.62 2.37 -14.94
CA ARG A 107 -7.82 2.45 -16.17
C ARG A 107 -6.33 2.52 -15.90
N SER A 108 -5.92 3.11 -14.78
CA SER A 108 -4.53 3.22 -14.34
C SER A 108 -4.45 2.91 -12.84
N GLU A 109 -3.32 2.37 -12.39
CA GLU A 109 -3.09 2.07 -10.98
C GLU A 109 -1.62 2.28 -10.59
N ILE A 110 -1.41 2.90 -9.43
CA ILE A 110 -0.10 3.02 -8.80
C ILE A 110 -0.12 2.34 -7.43
N ILE A 111 0.91 1.56 -7.14
CA ILE A 111 1.09 0.82 -5.90
C ILE A 111 2.44 1.20 -5.33
N VAL A 112 2.43 1.75 -4.13
CA VAL A 112 3.63 2.17 -3.41
C VAL A 112 3.80 1.24 -2.21
N PRO A 113 4.70 0.25 -2.27
CA PRO A 113 5.01 -0.56 -1.10
C PRO A 113 5.76 0.30 -0.08
N PHE A 114 5.45 0.11 1.19
CA PHE A 114 6.18 0.71 2.29
C PHE A 114 6.28 -0.30 3.43
N SER A 115 7.41 -0.31 4.10
CA SER A 115 7.63 -1.05 5.34
C SER A 115 8.11 -0.07 6.40
N SER A 116 7.77 -0.32 7.66
CA SER A 116 8.36 0.43 8.76
C SER A 116 9.81 -0.01 8.92
N SER A 117 10.73 0.71 8.31
CA SER A 117 12.16 0.46 8.53
C SER A 117 12.57 0.90 9.95
N ARG A 118 12.31 0.05 10.94
CA ARG A 118 13.34 -0.32 11.92
C ARG A 118 13.82 -1.71 11.55
N GLU A 119 14.43 -1.81 10.36
CA GLU A 119 14.88 -3.09 9.86
C GLU A 119 16.13 -2.97 9.01
N SER A 120 17.23 -2.66 9.69
CA SER A 120 18.57 -3.05 9.26
C SER A 120 18.85 -4.53 9.58
N TYR A 121 17.83 -5.42 9.57
CA TYR A 121 17.95 -6.82 9.96
C TYR A 121 17.20 -7.80 9.05
N TRP A 122 17.02 -7.48 7.76
CA TRP A 122 16.48 -8.46 6.79
C TRP A 122 17.41 -8.86 5.67
N HIS A 123 18.63 -8.33 5.58
CA HIS A 123 19.39 -8.50 4.35
C HIS A 123 20.52 -9.55 4.29
N ASP A 124 21.01 -10.16 5.39
CA ASP A 124 22.27 -10.93 5.23
C ASP A 124 22.40 -12.36 5.82
N ARG A 125 21.39 -13.00 6.45
CA ARG A 125 21.67 -14.32 7.07
C ARG A 125 20.77 -15.54 6.85
N CYS A 126 19.67 -15.47 6.10
CA CYS A 126 18.79 -16.65 5.96
C CYS A 126 18.62 -17.17 4.53
N ARG A 127 19.71 -17.19 3.74
CA ARG A 127 19.69 -17.82 2.39
C ARG A 127 20.80 -18.85 2.14
N LYS A 128 21.53 -19.29 3.17
CA LYS A 128 22.48 -20.41 3.04
C LYS A 128 21.90 -21.68 3.69
N PRO A 129 21.88 -22.82 2.98
CA PRO A 129 21.56 -24.10 3.60
C PRO A 129 22.61 -24.40 4.68
N GLY A 130 22.18 -24.63 5.92
CA GLY A 130 23.06 -24.97 7.04
C GLY A 130 23.31 -23.87 8.08
N ALA A 131 22.57 -22.76 8.08
CA ALA A 131 22.63 -21.80 9.18
C ALA A 131 21.58 -22.13 10.25
N GLU A 132 22.01 -22.66 11.39
CA GLU A 132 21.25 -22.62 12.64
C GLU A 132 21.28 -21.18 13.17
N CYS A 133 20.11 -20.61 13.51
CA CYS A 133 20.04 -19.31 14.18
C CYS A 133 19.45 -19.50 15.59
N ILE A 134 20.31 -19.28 16.58
CA ILE A 134 19.95 -19.12 17.99
C ILE A 134 19.37 -17.70 18.18
N ARG A 135 18.13 -17.68 18.69
CA ARG A 135 17.24 -16.58 19.14
C ARG A 135 17.29 -15.23 18.41
#